data_AF-T1XDT8-F1
#
_entry.id   AF-T1XDT8-F1
#
_cell.length_a   1.000
_cell.length_b   1.000
_cell.length_c   1.000
_cell.angle_alpha   90.00
_cell.angle_beta   90.00
_cell.angle_gamma   90.00
#
_symmetry.space_group_name_H-M   'P 1'
#
loop_
_entity.id
_entity.type
_entity.pdbx_description
1 polymer ?
#
loop_
_entity_poly.entity_id
_entity_poly.type
_entity_poly.pdbx_seq_one_letter_code
_entity_poly.pdbx_strand_id
1 'polypeptide(L)'
;MSRRTRLAAALLALAATAAIAAPPAVQALPEDWYPESVAIGPDGAFYVGSWRQGAVARVKPGAAPQAEVLVKPGANGLANGQGVLVDAKRQALWVCSGNSGFTTVPQAPSALKRYDLATGTPRASYAMPDAGYCNDLAQDARGNIYVTDSFHPRVLRLAPDATALTVWKESPSLAGEGPYKGLNGIAIDGGRDVYVSLVAAASHLLRIGLNADGRAGEVTRIEAPRVMKNVDAIRAWKPGRLVLFESNAFGDGPYGGQVTVARIDGAKLGLQTVVAGLNDPSSGAVLGNRVYFIESKYALLFKHKDDDAAIPRGVPFDIQSRALPPD
;
A
#
# COMPACT_ATOMS: atom_id res chain seq x y z
N MET A 1 -16.78 59.88 40.12
CA MET A 1 -15.67 58.89 40.15
C MET A 1 -16.07 57.63 39.37
N SER A 2 -15.24 57.27 38.38
CA SER A 2 -15.06 55.95 37.73
C SER A 2 -16.23 55.27 36.99
N ARG A 3 -16.30 55.47 35.66
CA ARG A 3 -16.81 54.46 34.71
C ARG A 3 -15.74 53.38 34.53
N ARG A 4 -16.04 52.12 34.82
CA ARG A 4 -15.16 50.96 34.55
C ARG A 4 -15.55 50.31 33.22
N THR A 5 -14.75 50.57 32.19
CA THR A 5 -14.80 49.85 30.90
C THR A 5 -14.06 48.52 31.05
N ARG A 6 -14.72 47.39 30.82
CA ARG A 6 -14.08 46.07 30.72
C ARG A 6 -13.68 45.84 29.27
N LEU A 7 -12.39 45.84 28.95
CA LEU A 7 -11.89 45.29 27.68
C LEU A 7 -11.82 43.76 27.81
N ALA A 8 -12.54 43.05 26.93
CA ALA A 8 -12.32 41.64 26.68
C ALA A 8 -11.24 41.52 25.60
N ALA A 9 -10.07 40.98 25.95
CA ALA A 9 -9.04 40.62 24.99
C ALA A 9 -9.35 39.23 24.44
N ALA A 10 -9.68 39.13 23.15
CA ALA A 10 -9.78 37.85 22.45
C ALA A 10 -8.38 37.37 22.07
N LEU A 11 -7.92 36.26 22.66
CA LEU A 11 -6.70 35.56 22.27
C LEU A 11 -7.01 34.71 21.02
N LEU A 12 -6.56 35.15 19.84
CA LEU A 12 -6.46 34.28 18.67
C LEU A 12 -5.25 33.36 18.86
N ALA A 13 -5.50 32.07 19.09
CA ALA A 13 -4.47 31.05 18.99
C ALA A 13 -4.19 30.77 17.50
N LEU A 14 -3.06 31.25 16.97
CA LEU A 14 -2.55 30.77 15.69
C LEU A 14 -2.02 29.35 15.88
N ALA A 15 -2.76 28.36 15.36
CA ALA A 15 -2.21 27.02 15.18
C ALA A 15 -1.20 27.05 14.03
N ALA A 16 0.09 27.11 14.35
CA ALA A 16 1.14 26.93 13.36
C ALA A 16 1.16 25.45 12.93
N THR A 17 0.65 25.14 11.75
CA THR A 17 0.87 23.83 11.12
C THR A 17 2.33 23.76 10.67
N ALA A 18 3.16 23.05 11.44
CA ALA A 18 4.52 22.74 11.02
C ALA A 18 4.48 21.87 9.76
N ALA A 19 5.00 22.39 8.64
CA ALA A 19 5.17 21.60 7.43
C ALA A 19 6.22 20.52 7.69
N ILE A 20 5.84 19.25 7.54
CA ILE A 20 6.78 18.12 7.68
C ILE A 20 7.73 18.18 6.48
N ALA A 21 9.02 18.39 6.77
CA ALA A 21 10.07 18.34 5.76
C ALA A 21 10.09 16.94 5.15
N ALA A 22 10.15 16.87 3.83
CA ALA A 22 10.05 15.60 3.15
C ALA A 22 11.32 14.73 3.46
N PRO A 23 11.17 13.44 3.86
CA PRO A 23 12.26 12.54 4.25
C PRO A 23 13.39 12.35 3.23
N PRO A 24 14.64 12.03 3.64
CA PRO A 24 15.77 11.89 2.73
C PRO A 24 15.54 10.85 1.62
N ALA A 25 16.28 11.02 0.52
CA ALA A 25 15.98 10.35 -0.73
C ALA A 25 16.29 8.85 -0.77
N VAL A 26 17.21 8.38 0.08
CA VAL A 26 17.57 6.96 0.24
C VAL A 26 17.63 6.65 1.72
N GLN A 27 16.93 5.60 2.16
CA GLN A 27 16.95 5.09 3.52
C GLN A 27 17.07 3.57 3.50
N ALA A 28 18.12 3.03 4.14
CA ALA A 28 18.35 1.59 4.17
C ALA A 28 17.28 0.87 5.00
N LEU A 29 16.95 -0.35 4.57
CA LEU A 29 16.09 -1.30 5.27
C LEU A 29 16.95 -2.35 5.99
N PRO A 30 16.38 -3.12 6.93
CA PRO A 30 17.10 -4.23 7.55
C PRO A 30 17.66 -5.22 6.51
N GLU A 31 18.66 -6.00 6.91
CA GLU A 31 19.15 -7.12 6.10
C GLU A 31 18.06 -8.18 5.92
N ASP A 32 18.18 -8.98 4.85
CA ASP A 32 17.28 -10.11 4.57
C ASP A 32 15.78 -9.71 4.51
N TRP A 33 15.49 -8.45 4.15
CA TRP A 33 14.16 -7.87 4.36
C TRP A 33 13.16 -8.11 3.25
N TYR A 34 13.56 -8.14 1.97
CA TYR A 34 12.64 -8.33 0.82
C TYR A 34 11.29 -7.59 0.99
N PRO A 35 11.31 -6.26 0.83
CA PRO A 35 10.15 -5.44 1.12
C PRO A 35 9.01 -5.71 0.12
N GLU A 36 7.78 -5.37 0.51
CA GLU A 36 6.59 -5.55 -0.35
C GLU A 36 5.79 -4.24 -0.42
N SER A 37 5.47 -3.66 0.74
CA SER A 37 4.72 -2.41 0.83
C SER A 37 5.36 -1.40 1.76
N VAL A 38 5.07 -0.12 1.52
CA VAL A 38 5.45 0.99 2.38
C VAL A 38 4.29 1.94 2.62
N ALA A 39 4.12 2.35 3.87
CA ALA A 39 3.27 3.45 4.29
C ALA A 39 4.08 4.55 4.99
N ILE A 40 3.55 5.77 5.02
CA ILE A 40 4.15 6.90 5.73
C ILE A 40 3.24 7.30 6.89
N GLY A 41 3.81 7.37 8.08
CA GLY A 41 3.14 7.84 9.28
C GLY A 41 3.06 9.37 9.37
N PRO A 42 2.27 9.89 10.33
CA PRO A 42 2.08 11.33 10.52
C PRO A 42 3.35 12.06 10.99
N ASP A 43 4.35 11.33 11.47
CA ASP A 43 5.68 11.83 11.86
C ASP A 43 6.71 11.74 10.72
N GLY A 44 6.27 11.33 9.52
CA GLY A 44 7.14 11.10 8.37
C GLY A 44 7.90 9.77 8.41
N ALA A 45 7.71 8.93 9.43
CA ALA A 45 8.32 7.61 9.48
C ALA A 45 7.72 6.66 8.44
N PHE A 46 8.58 5.85 7.82
CA PHE A 46 8.15 4.79 6.92
C PHE A 46 7.84 3.53 7.70
N TYR A 47 6.78 2.83 7.30
CA TYR A 47 6.41 1.51 7.80
C TYR A 47 6.51 0.56 6.62
N VAL A 48 7.49 -0.33 6.64
CA VAL A 48 7.84 -1.19 5.50
C VAL A 48 7.61 -2.64 5.86
N GLY A 49 6.68 -3.28 5.16
CA GLY A 49 6.40 -4.70 5.31
C GLY A 49 7.51 -5.55 4.68
N SER A 50 7.73 -6.73 5.25
CA SER A 50 8.66 -7.72 4.72
C SER A 50 7.91 -8.95 4.24
N TRP A 51 8.17 -9.35 2.99
CA TRP A 51 7.63 -10.59 2.47
C TRP A 51 8.33 -11.81 3.07
N ARG A 52 9.63 -11.67 3.39
CA ARG A 52 10.47 -12.77 3.88
C ARG A 52 10.46 -12.92 5.39
N GLN A 53 10.51 -11.84 6.16
CA GLN A 53 10.60 -11.89 7.62
C GLN A 53 9.23 -11.95 8.31
N GLY A 54 8.12 -11.73 7.60
CA GLY A 54 6.80 -11.64 8.24
C GLY A 54 6.77 -10.56 9.34
N ALA A 55 7.32 -9.40 9.00
CA ALA A 55 7.63 -8.32 9.95
C ALA A 55 7.37 -6.94 9.31
N VAL A 56 7.35 -5.90 10.15
CA VAL A 56 7.26 -4.50 9.69
C VAL A 56 8.35 -3.68 10.36
N ALA A 57 9.15 -2.99 9.56
CA ALA A 57 10.17 -2.07 10.01
C ALA A 57 9.61 -0.65 10.05
N ARG A 58 9.97 0.12 11.08
CA ARG A 58 9.75 1.56 11.17
C ARG A 58 11.07 2.29 10.93
N VAL A 59 11.10 3.15 9.93
CA VAL A 59 12.28 3.92 9.53
C VAL A 59 12.00 5.41 9.72
N LYS A 60 12.74 6.06 10.63
CA LYS A 60 12.57 7.50 10.88
C LYS A 60 13.42 8.30 9.89
N PRO A 61 12.89 9.42 9.33
CA PRO A 61 13.66 10.29 8.45
C PRO A 61 14.94 10.79 9.10
N GLY A 62 16.07 10.68 8.40
CA GLY A 62 17.35 11.24 8.86
C GLY A 62 17.99 10.54 10.06
N ALA A 63 17.42 9.43 10.55
CA ALA A 63 18.09 8.57 11.52
C ALA A 63 19.19 7.74 10.84
N ALA A 64 20.35 7.64 11.50
CA ALA A 64 21.40 6.66 11.17
C ALA A 64 20.82 5.23 11.19
N PRO A 65 21.41 4.26 10.46
CA PRO A 65 20.70 3.35 9.56
C PRO A 65 19.91 2.21 10.22
N GLN A 66 19.73 2.18 11.53
CA GLN A 66 18.96 1.11 12.15
C GLN A 66 17.47 1.41 12.13
N ALA A 67 16.84 0.95 11.05
CA ALA A 67 15.41 0.68 11.03
C ALA A 67 15.02 -0.17 12.25
N GLU A 68 13.97 0.25 12.96
CA GLU A 68 13.43 -0.49 14.09
C GLU A 68 12.49 -1.58 13.58
N VAL A 69 12.69 -2.84 13.96
CA VAL A 69 11.70 -3.90 13.68
C VAL A 69 10.54 -3.74 14.66
N LEU A 70 9.52 -2.98 14.26
CA LEU A 70 8.36 -2.62 15.07
C LEU A 70 7.40 -3.80 15.25
N VAL A 71 6.99 -4.42 14.14
CA VAL A 71 6.23 -5.69 14.18
C VAL A 71 7.24 -6.81 14.04
N LYS A 72 7.39 -7.61 15.10
CA LYS A 72 8.34 -8.74 15.15
C LYS A 72 7.96 -9.84 14.15
N PRO A 73 8.94 -10.60 13.63
CA PRO A 73 8.70 -11.76 12.76
C PRO A 73 7.61 -12.68 13.30
N GLY A 74 6.60 -12.98 12.48
CA GLY A 74 5.53 -13.93 12.81
C GLY A 74 4.47 -13.39 13.78
N ALA A 75 4.62 -12.17 14.31
CA ALA A 75 3.68 -11.62 15.28
C ALA A 75 2.27 -11.53 14.68
N ASN A 76 1.27 -11.98 15.43
CA ASN A 76 -0.13 -12.10 14.97
C ASN A 76 -0.32 -13.07 13.77
N GLY A 77 0.64 -13.98 13.55
CA GLY A 77 0.64 -14.88 12.39
C GLY A 77 0.87 -14.14 11.06
N LEU A 78 1.62 -13.04 11.07
CA LEU A 78 2.08 -12.37 9.85
C LEU A 78 3.21 -13.19 9.22
N ALA A 79 2.98 -13.71 8.02
CA ALA A 79 3.92 -14.58 7.34
C ALA A 79 4.58 -13.88 6.15
N ASN A 80 3.80 -13.61 5.12
CA ASN A 80 4.23 -12.89 3.93
C ASN A 80 3.58 -11.49 3.97
N GLY A 81 4.28 -10.49 4.51
CA GLY A 81 3.74 -9.12 4.61
C GLY A 81 3.52 -8.51 3.23
N GLN A 82 2.30 -8.02 3.00
CA GLN A 82 1.81 -7.39 1.77
C GLN A 82 1.52 -5.90 2.03
N GLY A 83 0.41 -5.38 1.49
CA GLY A 83 -0.05 -4.01 1.68
C GLY A 83 0.04 -3.55 3.14
N VAL A 84 0.63 -2.38 3.36
CA VAL A 84 0.76 -1.73 4.67
C VAL A 84 -0.01 -0.41 4.65
N LEU A 85 -0.79 -0.15 5.71
CA LEU A 85 -1.54 1.09 5.86
C LEU A 85 -1.45 1.62 7.30
N VAL A 86 -1.19 2.92 7.42
CA VAL A 86 -1.18 3.63 8.71
C VAL A 86 -2.51 4.37 8.90
N ASP A 87 -3.25 4.02 9.94
CA ASP A 87 -4.39 4.79 10.44
C ASP A 87 -3.96 5.54 11.71
N ALA A 88 -3.43 6.75 11.52
CA ALA A 88 -2.99 7.62 12.61
C ALA A 88 -4.15 8.02 13.54
N LYS A 89 -5.36 8.20 13.00
CA LYS A 89 -6.52 8.64 13.81
C LYS A 89 -6.91 7.57 14.84
N ARG A 90 -6.79 6.29 14.47
CA ARG A 90 -7.13 5.15 15.35
C ARG A 90 -5.90 4.46 15.95
N GLN A 91 -4.71 5.06 15.80
CA GLN A 91 -3.44 4.53 16.29
C GLN A 91 -3.23 3.07 15.86
N ALA A 92 -3.58 2.75 14.60
CA ALA A 92 -3.53 1.41 14.07
C ALA A 92 -2.57 1.31 12.87
N LEU A 93 -1.83 0.21 12.84
CA LEU A 93 -1.08 -0.25 11.68
C LEU A 93 -1.79 -1.48 11.11
N TRP A 94 -2.14 -1.41 9.84
CA TRP A 94 -2.81 -2.48 9.11
C TRP A 94 -1.85 -3.11 8.12
N VAL A 95 -1.87 -4.45 8.04
CA VAL A 95 -0.97 -5.21 7.16
C VAL A 95 -1.76 -6.36 6.56
N CYS A 96 -1.81 -6.45 5.23
CA CYS A 96 -2.24 -7.70 4.60
C CYS A 96 -1.16 -8.76 4.77
N SER A 97 -1.54 -9.97 5.15
CA SER A 97 -0.64 -11.11 5.22
C SER A 97 -1.05 -12.13 4.18
N GLY A 98 -0.16 -12.43 3.24
CA GLY A 98 -0.27 -13.57 2.33
C GLY A 98 0.25 -14.86 2.95
N ASN A 99 0.20 -15.93 2.15
CA ASN A 99 0.61 -17.28 2.51
C ASN A 99 1.34 -18.02 1.36
N SER A 100 2.24 -17.34 0.65
CA SER A 100 2.95 -17.87 -0.53
C SER A 100 4.21 -18.69 -0.20
N GLY A 101 4.59 -18.81 1.08
CA GLY A 101 5.70 -19.67 1.51
C GLY A 101 7.11 -19.08 1.36
N PHE A 102 7.27 -17.86 0.85
CA PHE A 102 8.58 -17.20 0.70
C PHE A 102 9.05 -16.49 1.98
N THR A 103 8.98 -17.16 3.13
CA THR A 103 9.23 -16.54 4.44
C THR A 103 9.99 -17.44 5.41
N THR A 104 10.63 -16.84 6.42
CA THR A 104 11.35 -17.48 7.53
C THR A 104 10.47 -17.88 8.70
N VAL A 105 9.22 -17.40 8.75
CA VAL A 105 8.32 -17.67 9.87
C VAL A 105 7.25 -18.70 9.48
N PRO A 106 6.60 -19.36 10.46
CA PRO A 106 5.53 -20.29 10.16
C PRO A 106 4.42 -19.65 9.31
N GLN A 107 3.96 -20.39 8.31
CA GLN A 107 2.83 -19.99 7.50
C GLN A 107 1.54 -19.95 8.32
N ALA A 108 0.66 -19.01 7.98
CA ALA A 108 -0.68 -18.90 8.52
C ALA A 108 -1.65 -18.63 7.37
N PRO A 109 -2.96 -18.90 7.53
CA PRO A 109 -3.96 -18.49 6.55
C PRO A 109 -3.88 -16.99 6.27
N SER A 110 -4.07 -16.64 5.01
CA SER A 110 -4.09 -15.26 4.54
C SER A 110 -5.15 -14.43 5.28
N ALA A 111 -4.77 -13.22 5.70
CA ALA A 111 -5.58 -12.40 6.61
C ALA A 111 -5.16 -10.92 6.60
N LEU A 112 -6.12 -10.03 6.88
CA LEU A 112 -5.83 -8.65 7.27
C LEU A 112 -5.43 -8.61 8.76
N LYS A 113 -4.27 -8.06 9.06
CA LYS A 113 -3.72 -7.95 10.42
C LYS A 113 -3.82 -6.50 10.90
N ARG A 114 -4.07 -6.33 12.20
CA ARG A 114 -4.07 -5.04 12.89
C ARG A 114 -3.08 -5.08 14.05
N TYR A 115 -2.29 -4.02 14.17
CA TYR A 115 -1.36 -3.77 15.25
C TYR A 115 -1.57 -2.38 15.83
N ASP A 116 -1.06 -2.19 17.04
CA ASP A 116 -0.84 -0.87 17.61
C ASP A 116 0.21 -0.12 16.80
N LEU A 117 -0.10 1.11 16.37
CA LEU A 117 0.79 1.87 15.50
C LEU A 117 2.12 2.24 16.18
N ALA A 118 2.08 2.52 17.48
CA ALA A 118 3.26 3.00 18.20
C ALA A 118 4.19 1.86 18.62
N THR A 119 3.63 0.70 18.97
CA THR A 119 4.38 -0.40 19.59
C THR A 119 4.47 -1.66 18.73
N GLY A 120 3.72 -1.76 17.63
CA GLY A 120 3.65 -2.98 16.82
C GLY A 120 2.98 -4.16 17.52
N THR A 121 2.34 -3.93 18.68
CA THR A 121 1.66 -4.98 19.45
C THR A 121 0.44 -5.51 18.67
N PRO A 122 0.28 -6.83 18.50
CA PRO A 122 -0.91 -7.43 17.88
C PRO A 122 -2.22 -6.97 18.51
N ARG A 123 -3.22 -6.63 17.68
CA ARG A 123 -4.55 -6.23 18.14
C ARG A 123 -5.66 -7.10 17.59
N ALA A 124 -5.62 -7.46 16.30
CA ALA A 124 -6.64 -8.29 15.67
C ALA A 124 -6.12 -8.95 14.38
N SER A 125 -6.75 -10.05 13.97
CA SER A 125 -6.51 -10.72 12.70
C SER A 125 -7.85 -11.12 12.09
N TYR A 126 -8.08 -10.76 10.84
CA TYR A 126 -9.32 -11.01 10.11
C TYR A 126 -9.02 -11.94 8.94
N ALA A 127 -9.48 -13.18 9.02
CA ALA A 127 -9.24 -14.17 7.97
C ALA A 127 -9.87 -13.73 6.64
N MET A 128 -9.16 -13.99 5.54
CA MET A 128 -9.77 -13.89 4.21
C MET A 128 -10.80 -15.02 4.05
N PRO A 129 -12.04 -14.73 3.64
CA PRO A 129 -13.03 -15.77 3.36
C PRO A 129 -12.61 -16.64 2.17
N ASP A 130 -13.11 -17.87 2.10
CA ASP A 130 -12.94 -18.77 0.95
C ASP A 130 -11.48 -19.00 0.52
N ALA A 131 -10.55 -19.00 1.47
CA ALA A 131 -9.10 -19.09 1.22
C ALA A 131 -8.57 -18.00 0.26
N GLY A 132 -9.17 -16.81 0.28
CA GLY A 132 -8.70 -15.65 -0.48
C GLY A 132 -7.32 -15.13 -0.06
N TYR A 133 -6.75 -14.26 -0.89
CA TYR A 133 -5.39 -13.75 -0.70
C TYR A 133 -5.38 -12.24 -0.43
N CYS A 134 -5.07 -11.82 0.80
CA CYS A 134 -5.00 -10.42 1.21
C CYS A 134 -3.81 -9.77 0.52
N ASN A 135 -4.06 -8.83 -0.37
CA ASN A 135 -3.01 -8.20 -1.16
C ASN A 135 -2.76 -6.76 -0.70
N ASP A 136 -3.52 -5.79 -1.20
CA ASP A 136 -3.38 -4.38 -0.86
C ASP A 136 -4.65 -3.88 -0.17
N LEU A 137 -4.55 -2.71 0.45
CA LEU A 137 -5.61 -2.13 1.24
C LEU A 137 -5.68 -0.61 1.15
N ALA A 138 -6.90 -0.09 1.22
CA ALA A 138 -7.17 1.35 1.28
C ALA A 138 -8.21 1.66 2.37
N GLN A 139 -8.17 2.88 2.89
CA GLN A 139 -9.07 3.33 3.94
C GLN A 139 -9.90 4.52 3.48
N ASP A 140 -11.20 4.51 3.74
CA ASP A 140 -12.06 5.68 3.51
C ASP A 140 -12.06 6.65 4.70
N ALA A 141 -12.68 7.83 4.52
CA ALA A 141 -12.78 8.85 5.57
C ALA A 141 -13.57 8.39 6.81
N ARG A 142 -14.38 7.33 6.70
CA ARG A 142 -15.17 6.75 7.80
C ARG A 142 -14.37 5.70 8.57
N GLY A 143 -13.21 5.29 8.05
CA GLY A 143 -12.35 4.27 8.63
C GLY A 143 -12.69 2.85 8.20
N ASN A 144 -13.51 2.67 7.17
CA ASN A 144 -13.67 1.36 6.55
C ASN A 144 -12.36 1.00 5.84
N ILE A 145 -11.90 -0.24 6.02
CA ILE A 145 -10.76 -0.79 5.29
C ILE A 145 -11.31 -1.60 4.13
N TYR A 146 -10.79 -1.35 2.93
CA TYR A 146 -11.07 -2.10 1.71
C TYR A 146 -9.85 -2.91 1.36
N VAL A 147 -10.04 -4.18 1.01
CA VAL A 147 -8.96 -5.14 0.79
C VAL A 147 -9.16 -5.81 -0.56
N THR A 148 -8.11 -5.89 -1.36
CA THR A 148 -8.12 -6.66 -2.59
C THR A 148 -7.83 -8.13 -2.32
N ASP A 149 -8.52 -9.00 -3.06
CA ASP A 149 -8.31 -10.43 -3.05
C ASP A 149 -7.61 -10.85 -4.35
N SER A 150 -6.38 -11.37 -4.29
CA SER A 150 -5.67 -11.78 -5.51
C SER A 150 -6.17 -13.09 -6.12
N PHE A 151 -6.92 -13.89 -5.35
CA PHE A 151 -7.44 -15.18 -5.83
C PHE A 151 -8.88 -15.11 -6.32
N HIS A 152 -9.64 -14.10 -5.90
CA HIS A 152 -11.03 -13.92 -6.28
C HIS A 152 -11.27 -12.52 -6.87
N PRO A 153 -12.15 -12.35 -7.88
CA PRO A 153 -12.44 -11.07 -8.52
C PRO A 153 -13.35 -10.19 -7.64
N ARG A 154 -12.85 -9.81 -6.46
CA ARG A 154 -13.60 -9.09 -5.44
C ARG A 154 -12.75 -8.13 -4.61
N VAL A 155 -13.43 -7.13 -4.08
CA VAL A 155 -12.95 -6.26 -3.00
C VAL A 155 -13.75 -6.59 -1.75
N LEU A 156 -13.05 -6.82 -0.65
CA LEU A 156 -13.63 -7.00 0.68
C LEU A 156 -13.65 -5.68 1.44
N ARG A 157 -14.51 -5.59 2.46
CA ARG A 157 -14.56 -4.46 3.39
C ARG A 157 -14.58 -4.95 4.84
N LEU A 158 -13.83 -4.25 5.68
CA LEU A 158 -13.95 -4.28 7.14
C LEU A 158 -14.50 -2.94 7.59
N ALA A 159 -15.72 -2.94 8.14
CA ALA A 159 -16.27 -1.74 8.77
C ALA A 159 -15.59 -1.48 10.13
N PRO A 160 -15.59 -0.23 10.63
CA PRO A 160 -15.22 0.04 12.02
C PRO A 160 -15.97 -0.92 12.96
N ASP A 161 -15.23 -1.51 13.89
CA ASP A 161 -15.74 -2.43 14.92
C ASP A 161 -16.32 -3.77 14.40
N ALA A 162 -16.27 -4.03 13.10
CA ALA A 162 -16.62 -5.33 12.56
C ALA A 162 -15.58 -6.39 12.98
N THR A 163 -16.05 -7.62 13.14
CA THR A 163 -15.22 -8.77 13.55
C THR A 163 -14.76 -9.63 12.36
N ALA A 164 -15.24 -9.35 11.15
CA ALA A 164 -14.91 -10.10 9.94
C ALA A 164 -14.96 -9.23 8.68
N LEU A 165 -14.20 -9.63 7.67
CA LEU A 165 -14.28 -9.08 6.32
C LEU A 165 -15.58 -9.55 5.64
N THR A 166 -16.24 -8.65 4.92
CA THR A 166 -17.41 -8.97 4.08
C THR A 166 -17.15 -8.57 2.64
N VAL A 167 -17.82 -9.25 1.69
CA VAL A 167 -17.72 -8.89 0.28
C VAL A 167 -18.35 -7.51 0.07
N TRP A 168 -17.54 -6.55 -0.39
CA TRP A 168 -18.02 -5.21 -0.73
C TRP A 168 -18.44 -5.12 -2.18
N LYS A 169 -17.65 -5.72 -3.08
CA LYS A 169 -17.97 -5.88 -4.49
C LYS A 169 -17.32 -7.15 -5.02
N GLU A 170 -18.09 -7.96 -5.72
CA GLU A 170 -17.60 -9.11 -6.48
C GLU A 170 -18.29 -9.10 -7.85
N SER A 171 -17.51 -9.32 -8.91
CA SER A 171 -18.03 -9.25 -10.27
C SER A 171 -17.06 -9.90 -11.25
N PRO A 172 -17.55 -10.61 -12.30
CA PRO A 172 -16.70 -11.06 -13.40
C PRO A 172 -15.90 -9.94 -14.07
N SER A 173 -16.38 -8.69 -14.04
CA SER A 173 -15.66 -7.53 -14.58
C SER A 173 -14.41 -7.15 -13.79
N LEU A 174 -14.25 -7.67 -12.56
CA LEU A 174 -13.05 -7.55 -11.75
C LEU A 174 -12.05 -8.69 -12.00
N ALA A 175 -12.37 -9.63 -12.89
CA ALA A 175 -11.52 -10.78 -13.16
C ALA A 175 -10.38 -10.44 -14.14
N GLY A 176 -9.17 -10.83 -13.76
CA GLY A 176 -8.00 -10.83 -14.62
C GLY A 176 -7.76 -12.16 -15.33
N GLU A 177 -6.75 -12.18 -16.21
CA GLU A 177 -6.29 -13.40 -16.87
C GLU A 177 -5.26 -14.17 -16.01
N GLY A 178 -4.77 -15.31 -16.51
CA GLY A 178 -3.74 -16.09 -15.82
C GLY A 178 -4.25 -16.86 -14.58
N PRO A 179 -3.33 -17.39 -13.74
CA PRO A 179 -3.66 -18.21 -12.57
C PRO A 179 -4.26 -17.39 -11.42
N TYR A 180 -3.94 -16.10 -11.33
CA TYR A 180 -4.46 -15.19 -10.33
C TYR A 180 -5.54 -14.30 -10.95
N LYS A 181 -6.80 -14.73 -10.80
CA LYS A 181 -7.96 -14.05 -11.41
C LYS A 181 -8.37 -12.78 -10.67
N GLY A 182 -7.80 -12.50 -9.51
CA GLY A 182 -8.21 -11.41 -8.65
C GLY A 182 -7.48 -10.10 -8.87
N LEU A 183 -7.52 -9.28 -7.83
CA LEU A 183 -7.05 -7.91 -7.80
C LEU A 183 -5.69 -7.78 -7.10
N ASN A 184 -4.99 -6.68 -7.40
CA ASN A 184 -3.70 -6.33 -6.80
C ASN A 184 -3.83 -5.00 -6.04
N GLY A 185 -3.14 -3.94 -6.45
CA GLY A 185 -3.21 -2.61 -5.83
C GLY A 185 -4.61 -1.98 -5.76
N ILE A 186 -4.82 -1.15 -4.73
CA ILE A 186 -6.05 -0.39 -4.50
C ILE A 186 -5.78 1.03 -4.02
N ALA A 187 -6.56 2.01 -4.49
CA ALA A 187 -6.56 3.37 -3.97
C ALA A 187 -7.96 3.98 -3.96
N ILE A 188 -8.22 4.87 -3.00
CA ILE A 188 -9.43 5.69 -2.97
C ILE A 188 -9.06 7.11 -3.31
N ASP A 189 -9.68 7.67 -4.35
CA ASP A 189 -9.51 9.07 -4.74
C ASP A 189 -10.75 9.90 -4.42
N GLY A 190 -10.53 11.08 -3.87
CA GLY A 190 -11.57 12.06 -3.55
C GLY A 190 -12.73 11.54 -2.68
N GLY A 191 -12.57 10.40 -2.01
CA GLY A 191 -13.63 9.73 -1.24
C GLY A 191 -14.83 9.23 -2.06
N ARG A 192 -14.69 9.14 -3.38
CA ARG A 192 -15.80 8.80 -4.29
C ARG A 192 -15.48 7.65 -5.23
N ASP A 193 -14.22 7.41 -5.52
CA ASP A 193 -13.80 6.44 -6.52
C ASP A 193 -12.74 5.52 -5.95
N VAL A 194 -12.98 4.22 -6.07
CA VAL A 194 -12.01 3.17 -5.74
C VAL A 194 -11.41 2.67 -7.05
N TYR A 195 -10.08 2.78 -7.16
CA TYR A 195 -9.32 2.25 -8.27
C TYR A 195 -8.64 0.96 -7.84
N VAL A 196 -8.76 -0.08 -8.65
CA VAL A 196 -8.08 -1.36 -8.45
C VAL A 196 -7.37 -1.79 -9.73
N SER A 197 -6.24 -2.46 -9.56
CA SER A 197 -5.52 -3.14 -10.63
C SER A 197 -5.75 -4.64 -10.56
N LEU A 198 -5.46 -5.31 -11.68
CA LEU A 198 -5.41 -6.76 -11.78
C LEU A 198 -4.00 -7.24 -11.40
N VAL A 199 -3.88 -8.49 -10.96
CA VAL A 199 -2.55 -9.14 -10.83
C VAL A 199 -1.89 -9.30 -12.21
N ALA A 200 -2.69 -9.57 -13.24
CA ALA A 200 -2.23 -9.66 -14.62
C ALA A 200 -1.93 -8.27 -15.21
N ALA A 201 -1.01 -8.23 -16.18
CA ALA A 201 -0.78 -7.06 -17.01
C ALA A 201 -2.06 -6.67 -17.76
N ALA A 202 -2.39 -5.38 -17.80
CA ALA A 202 -3.65 -4.89 -18.35
C ALA A 202 -3.50 -3.50 -18.97
N SER A 203 -4.25 -3.23 -20.04
CA SER A 203 -4.36 -1.90 -20.65
C SER A 203 -5.41 -1.01 -19.96
N HIS A 204 -5.76 -1.27 -18.70
CA HIS A 204 -6.75 -0.50 -17.96
C HIS A 204 -6.56 -0.62 -16.45
N LEU A 205 -7.11 0.34 -15.72
CA LEU A 205 -7.49 0.15 -14.32
C LEU A 205 -8.99 -0.07 -14.24
N LEU A 206 -9.45 -0.63 -13.12
CA LEU A 206 -10.86 -0.79 -12.80
C LEU A 206 -11.27 0.29 -11.79
N ARG A 207 -12.39 0.94 -12.04
CA ARG A 207 -12.99 1.95 -11.16
C ARG A 207 -14.30 1.41 -10.61
N ILE A 208 -14.48 1.54 -9.30
CA ILE A 208 -15.70 1.22 -8.58
C ILE A 208 -16.15 2.49 -7.86
N GLY A 209 -17.39 2.92 -8.07
CA GLY A 209 -17.95 4.04 -7.31
C GLY A 209 -18.05 3.72 -5.81
N LEU A 210 -17.62 4.63 -4.96
CA LEU A 210 -17.87 4.59 -3.52
C LEU A 210 -19.03 5.53 -3.20
N ASN A 211 -20.22 4.94 -3.06
CA ASN A 211 -21.45 5.70 -2.82
C ASN A 211 -21.43 6.35 -1.44
N ALA A 212 -22.26 7.39 -1.26
CA ALA A 212 -22.38 8.09 0.02
C ALA A 212 -22.89 7.19 1.17
N ASP A 213 -23.55 6.07 0.89
CA ASP A 213 -23.92 5.07 1.90
C ASP A 213 -22.82 4.04 2.17
N GLY A 214 -21.69 4.14 1.47
CA GLY A 214 -20.56 3.21 1.53
C GLY A 214 -20.75 1.94 0.71
N ARG A 215 -21.81 1.84 -0.11
CA ARG A 215 -22.00 0.72 -1.04
C ARG A 215 -21.15 0.90 -2.30
N ALA A 216 -20.79 -0.22 -2.92
CA ALA A 216 -20.11 -0.23 -4.19
C ALA A 216 -21.07 0.13 -5.34
N GLY A 217 -20.62 0.99 -6.24
CA GLY A 217 -21.27 1.28 -7.51
C GLY A 217 -20.94 0.25 -8.59
N GLU A 218 -21.15 0.66 -9.84
CA GLU A 218 -20.78 -0.11 -11.02
C GLU A 218 -19.26 -0.23 -11.19
N VAL A 219 -18.82 -1.33 -11.78
CA VAL A 219 -17.42 -1.53 -12.18
C VAL A 219 -17.26 -0.98 -13.59
N THR A 220 -16.31 -0.06 -13.77
CA THR A 220 -16.00 0.50 -15.09
C THR A 220 -14.50 0.39 -15.36
N ARG A 221 -14.12 0.33 -16.63
CA ARG A 221 -12.71 0.39 -17.04
C ARG A 221 -12.28 1.82 -17.26
N ILE A 222 -11.03 2.10 -16.92
CA ILE A 222 -10.32 3.30 -17.35
C ILE A 222 -9.15 2.87 -18.22
N GLU A 223 -9.28 3.14 -19.52
CA GLU A 223 -8.37 2.66 -20.54
C GLU A 223 -7.03 3.41 -20.50
N ALA A 224 -5.94 2.67 -20.46
CA ALA A 224 -4.58 3.17 -20.58
C ALA A 224 -4.13 3.19 -22.05
N PRO A 225 -3.19 4.08 -22.42
CA PRO A 225 -2.69 4.18 -23.79
C PRO A 225 -1.74 3.03 -24.17
N ARG A 226 -1.43 2.14 -23.22
CA ARG A 226 -0.59 0.96 -23.39
C ARG A 226 -1.00 -0.10 -22.38
N VAL A 227 -0.55 -1.34 -22.62
CA VAL A 227 -0.54 -2.36 -21.57
C VAL A 227 0.38 -1.87 -20.44
N MET A 228 -0.18 -1.78 -19.25
CA MET A 228 0.56 -1.66 -18.01
C MET A 228 0.97 -3.05 -17.57
N LYS A 229 2.14 -3.14 -16.95
CA LYS A 229 2.65 -4.42 -16.39
C LYS A 229 1.75 -4.85 -15.23
N ASN A 230 2.25 -5.68 -14.32
CA ASN A 230 1.55 -5.88 -13.06
C ASN A 230 1.59 -4.55 -12.27
N VAL A 231 0.47 -3.80 -12.26
CA VAL A 231 0.32 -2.64 -11.37
C VAL A 231 0.11 -3.19 -9.97
N ASP A 232 1.21 -3.37 -9.26
CA ASP A 232 1.29 -4.10 -7.99
C ASP A 232 0.67 -3.25 -6.86
N ALA A 233 0.95 -1.94 -6.85
CA ALA A 233 0.29 -0.99 -5.95
C ALA A 233 -0.22 0.27 -6.67
N ILE A 234 -1.22 0.90 -6.05
CA ILE A 234 -1.78 2.19 -6.47
C ILE A 234 -1.79 3.14 -5.27
N ARG A 235 -1.38 4.39 -5.45
CA ARG A 235 -1.50 5.44 -4.42
C ARG A 235 -2.23 6.65 -4.99
N ALA A 236 -3.26 7.12 -4.31
CA ALA A 236 -3.86 8.41 -4.61
C ALA A 236 -2.87 9.52 -4.23
N TRP A 237 -2.76 10.56 -5.06
CA TRP A 237 -1.83 11.67 -4.83
C TRP A 237 -2.54 13.02 -4.78
N LYS A 238 -3.27 13.35 -5.84
CA LYS A 238 -4.12 14.54 -5.96
C LYS A 238 -5.44 14.10 -6.60
N PRO A 239 -6.51 14.91 -6.51
CA PRO A 239 -7.76 14.59 -7.20
C PRO A 239 -7.52 14.27 -8.69
N GLY A 240 -7.95 13.08 -9.11
CA GLY A 240 -7.77 12.56 -10.47
C GLY A 240 -6.32 12.20 -10.83
N ARG A 241 -5.41 12.07 -9.86
CA ARG A 241 -4.02 11.67 -10.04
C ARG A 241 -3.66 10.51 -9.13
N LEU A 242 -3.19 9.44 -9.76
CA LEU A 242 -2.69 8.24 -9.09
C LEU A 242 -1.19 8.08 -9.37
N VAL A 243 -0.51 7.37 -8.49
CA VAL A 243 0.83 6.84 -8.71
C VAL A 243 0.71 5.32 -8.77
N LEU A 244 1.19 4.74 -9.86
CA LEU A 244 1.15 3.32 -10.17
C LEU A 244 2.55 2.73 -10.01
N PHE A 245 2.62 1.60 -9.33
CA PHE A 245 3.85 0.84 -9.12
C PHE A 245 3.79 -0.39 -10.02
N GLU A 246 4.47 -0.32 -11.16
CA GLU A 246 4.42 -1.34 -12.20
C GLU A 246 5.59 -2.31 -12.03
N SER A 247 5.26 -3.46 -11.46
CA SER A 247 6.15 -4.60 -11.23
C SER A 247 6.18 -5.55 -12.43
N ASN A 248 7.31 -6.23 -12.62
CA ASN A 248 7.48 -7.28 -13.63
C ASN A 248 7.43 -8.69 -13.02
N ALA A 249 7.22 -8.82 -11.71
CA ALA A 249 7.39 -10.06 -10.96
C ALA A 249 6.55 -11.23 -11.47
N PHE A 250 5.39 -10.94 -12.07
CA PHE A 250 4.44 -11.93 -12.58
C PHE A 250 4.07 -11.71 -14.05
N GLY A 251 4.80 -10.84 -14.76
CA GLY A 251 4.49 -10.47 -16.15
C GLY A 251 5.53 -11.00 -17.14
N ASP A 252 5.07 -11.31 -18.34
CA ASP A 252 5.94 -11.58 -19.50
C ASP A 252 6.32 -10.25 -20.18
N GLY A 253 7.60 -9.97 -20.39
CA GLY A 253 8.04 -8.74 -21.05
C GLY A 253 9.49 -8.36 -20.79
N PRO A 254 9.99 -7.28 -21.43
CA PRO A 254 11.35 -6.80 -21.20
C PRO A 254 11.55 -6.41 -19.73
N TYR A 255 12.73 -6.73 -19.21
CA TYR A 255 13.13 -6.44 -17.84
C TYR A 255 12.99 -4.95 -17.50
N GLY A 256 12.66 -4.67 -16.24
CA GLY A 256 12.57 -3.33 -15.65
C GLY A 256 11.14 -2.91 -15.36
N GLY A 257 10.76 -2.84 -14.09
CA GLY A 257 9.57 -2.16 -13.59
C GLY A 257 9.72 -0.64 -13.58
N GLN A 258 8.64 0.04 -13.18
CA GLN A 258 8.56 1.49 -13.24
C GLN A 258 7.57 2.08 -12.23
N VAL A 259 7.76 3.36 -11.91
CA VAL A 259 6.79 4.18 -11.19
C VAL A 259 6.18 5.15 -12.19
N THR A 260 4.86 5.16 -12.31
CA THR A 260 4.13 5.94 -13.32
C THR A 260 3.08 6.81 -12.64
N VAL A 261 3.03 8.10 -12.99
CA VAL A 261 1.89 8.95 -12.65
C VAL A 261 0.79 8.72 -13.67
N ALA A 262 -0.42 8.47 -13.19
CA ALA A 262 -1.61 8.34 -14.00
C ALA A 262 -2.58 9.50 -13.75
N ARG A 263 -2.97 10.20 -14.81
CA ARG A 263 -4.02 11.21 -14.82
C ARG A 263 -5.31 10.61 -15.33
N ILE A 264 -6.36 10.68 -14.54
CA ILE A 264 -7.70 10.27 -14.95
C ILE A 264 -8.33 11.38 -15.79
N ASP A 265 -8.84 11.01 -16.96
CA ASP A 265 -9.59 11.85 -17.87
C ASP A 265 -10.83 11.10 -18.37
N GLY A 266 -11.92 11.19 -17.61
CA GLY A 266 -13.13 10.40 -17.83
C GLY A 266 -12.84 8.90 -17.74
N ALA A 267 -12.96 8.20 -18.87
CA ALA A 267 -12.71 6.77 -19.00
C ALA A 267 -11.31 6.44 -19.55
N LYS A 268 -10.37 7.40 -19.57
CA LYS A 268 -9.00 7.21 -20.06
C LYS A 268 -7.97 7.64 -19.02
N LEU A 269 -6.79 7.03 -19.08
CA LEU A 269 -5.60 7.43 -18.34
C LEU A 269 -4.62 8.16 -19.27
N GLY A 270 -4.09 9.29 -18.81
CA GLY A 270 -2.80 9.79 -19.28
C GLY A 270 -1.70 9.20 -18.39
N LEU A 271 -0.63 8.65 -18.98
CA LEU A 271 0.46 8.03 -18.22
C LEU A 271 1.76 8.80 -18.43
N GLN A 272 2.48 9.06 -17.34
CA GLN A 272 3.82 9.63 -17.36
C GLN A 272 4.74 8.82 -16.45
N THR A 273 5.72 8.13 -17.04
CA THR A 273 6.73 7.40 -16.28
C THR A 273 7.63 8.39 -15.54
N VAL A 274 7.78 8.19 -14.22
CA VAL A 274 8.64 9.00 -13.34
C VAL A 274 9.99 8.32 -13.13
N VAL A 275 9.98 6.98 -13.00
CA VAL A 275 11.17 6.15 -12.82
C VAL A 275 11.01 4.89 -13.64
N ALA A 276 12.05 4.46 -14.34
CA ALA A 276 12.06 3.23 -15.14
C ALA A 276 13.29 2.39 -14.80
N GLY A 277 13.25 1.10 -15.19
CA GLY A 277 14.39 0.18 -15.03
C GLY A 277 14.55 -0.38 -13.62
N LEU A 278 13.49 -0.34 -12.81
CA LEU A 278 13.48 -0.83 -11.43
C LEU A 278 13.34 -2.36 -11.39
N ASN A 279 13.80 -3.00 -10.33
CA ASN A 279 13.68 -4.43 -10.10
C ASN A 279 12.49 -4.73 -9.19
N ASP A 280 11.35 -5.03 -9.81
CA ASP A 280 10.07 -5.30 -9.15
C ASP A 280 9.68 -4.23 -8.11
N PRO A 281 9.39 -2.99 -8.54
CA PRO A 281 8.90 -1.95 -7.63
C PRO A 281 7.46 -2.25 -7.25
N SER A 282 7.26 -3.10 -6.24
CA SER A 282 5.92 -3.55 -5.85
C SER A 282 5.09 -2.46 -5.19
N SER A 283 5.72 -1.49 -4.52
CA SER A 283 4.97 -0.46 -3.82
C SER A 283 5.77 0.80 -3.52
N GLY A 284 5.05 1.76 -2.95
CA GLY A 284 5.54 3.05 -2.55
C GLY A 284 4.51 3.85 -1.78
N ALA A 285 4.89 5.07 -1.43
CA ALA A 285 4.05 6.04 -0.75
C ALA A 285 4.29 7.43 -1.32
N VAL A 286 3.31 8.32 -1.18
CA VAL A 286 3.39 9.69 -1.68
C VAL A 286 3.28 10.65 -0.49
N LEU A 287 4.17 11.64 -0.44
CA LEU A 287 4.12 12.73 0.54
C LEU A 287 4.40 14.05 -0.17
N GLY A 288 3.40 14.95 -0.19
CA GLY A 288 3.49 16.18 -0.97
C GLY A 288 3.64 15.89 -2.47
N ASN A 289 4.64 16.50 -3.11
CA ASN A 289 4.97 16.27 -4.53
C ASN A 289 6.15 15.30 -4.69
N ARG A 290 6.26 14.28 -3.84
CA ARG A 290 7.32 13.28 -3.91
C ARG A 290 6.77 11.88 -3.73
N VAL A 291 7.23 10.96 -4.57
CA VAL A 291 7.01 9.54 -4.42
C VAL A 291 8.23 8.89 -3.78
N TYR A 292 7.96 7.96 -2.86
CA TYR A 292 8.91 7.04 -2.27
C TYR A 292 8.56 5.65 -2.76
N PHE A 293 9.57 4.84 -3.04
CA PHE A 293 9.37 3.50 -3.61
C PHE A 293 10.47 2.56 -3.14
N ILE A 294 10.18 1.28 -3.25
CA ILE A 294 11.08 0.17 -2.92
C ILE A 294 11.28 -0.68 -4.18
N GLU A 295 12.33 -1.49 -4.18
CA GLU A 295 12.57 -2.55 -5.16
C GLU A 295 12.61 -3.89 -4.43
N SER A 296 11.66 -4.75 -4.74
CA SER A 296 11.40 -5.96 -3.97
C SER A 296 12.22 -7.15 -4.45
N LYS A 297 12.71 -7.08 -5.70
CA LYS A 297 13.65 -8.03 -6.30
C LYS A 297 13.16 -9.48 -6.16
N TYR A 298 11.86 -9.69 -6.38
CA TYR A 298 11.17 -10.94 -6.06
C TYR A 298 11.74 -12.14 -6.81
N ALA A 299 12.31 -11.93 -8.00
CA ALA A 299 13.01 -12.97 -8.74
C ALA A 299 14.11 -13.69 -7.90
N LEU A 300 14.72 -13.01 -6.92
CA LEU A 300 15.70 -13.62 -6.02
C LEU A 300 15.05 -14.55 -4.97
N LEU A 301 13.77 -14.35 -4.61
CA LEU A 301 13.02 -15.31 -3.78
C LEU A 301 12.49 -16.46 -4.63
N PHE A 302 11.88 -16.14 -5.77
CA PHE A 302 11.18 -17.12 -6.59
C PHE A 302 12.12 -18.20 -7.15
N LYS A 303 13.35 -17.84 -7.51
CA LYS A 303 14.37 -18.77 -8.01
C LYS A 303 14.80 -19.83 -6.99
N HIS A 304 14.62 -19.57 -5.70
CA HIS A 304 15.05 -20.44 -4.61
C HIS A 304 13.83 -20.90 -3.79
N LYS A 305 12.70 -21.09 -4.46
CA LYS A 305 11.51 -21.65 -3.84
C LYS A 305 11.87 -23.00 -3.18
N ASP A 306 11.57 -23.10 -1.90
CA ASP A 306 11.82 -24.28 -1.05
C ASP A 306 13.32 -24.59 -0.78
N ASP A 307 14.23 -23.64 -1.07
CA ASP A 307 15.66 -23.69 -0.73
C ASP A 307 16.10 -22.41 0.01
N ASP A 308 15.78 -22.34 1.31
CA ASP A 308 16.08 -21.16 2.14
C ASP A 308 17.58 -20.82 2.18
N ALA A 309 18.44 -21.83 2.14
CA ALA A 309 19.88 -21.66 2.23
C ALA A 309 20.47 -20.93 1.01
N ALA A 310 19.83 -21.04 -0.15
CA ALA A 310 20.25 -20.39 -1.37
C ALA A 310 19.70 -18.95 -1.54
N ILE A 311 18.77 -18.50 -0.68
CA ILE A 311 18.24 -17.14 -0.77
C ILE A 311 19.31 -16.11 -0.36
N PRO A 312 19.63 -15.12 -1.21
CA PRO A 312 20.61 -14.08 -0.87
C PRO A 312 20.17 -13.19 0.30
N ARG A 313 20.93 -13.18 1.41
CA ARG A 313 20.59 -12.40 2.62
C ARG A 313 21.20 -10.99 2.64
N GLY A 314 22.34 -10.82 1.97
CA GLY A 314 23.07 -9.54 1.87
C GLY A 314 22.58 -8.63 0.75
N VAL A 315 21.32 -8.75 0.33
CA VAL A 315 20.74 -7.89 -0.71
C VAL A 315 20.46 -6.52 -0.11
N PRO A 316 21.02 -5.43 -0.65
CA PRO A 316 20.72 -4.10 -0.16
C PRO A 316 19.28 -3.75 -0.55
N PHE A 317 18.46 -3.42 0.45
CA PHE A 317 17.12 -2.89 0.25
C PHE A 317 17.06 -1.48 0.84
N ASP A 318 16.38 -0.58 0.13
CA ASP A 318 16.23 0.80 0.52
C ASP A 318 14.88 1.36 0.09
N ILE A 319 14.51 2.48 0.70
CA ILE A 319 13.43 3.35 0.26
C ILE A 319 14.08 4.46 -0.56
N GLN A 320 13.79 4.50 -1.84
CA GLN A 320 14.23 5.54 -2.76
C GLN A 320 13.14 6.59 -2.95
N SER A 321 13.48 7.74 -3.55
CA SER A 321 12.46 8.76 -3.86
C SER A 321 12.77 9.57 -5.11
N ARG A 322 11.70 10.12 -5.71
CA ARG A 322 11.76 11.07 -6.83
C ARG A 322 10.66 12.11 -6.72
N ALA A 323 10.99 13.34 -7.09
CA ALA A 323 9.99 14.39 -7.24
C ALA A 323 8.95 13.95 -8.28
N LEU A 324 7.68 14.20 -7.98
CA LEU A 324 6.60 14.02 -8.92
C LEU A 324 6.54 15.23 -9.88
N PRO A 325 6.11 15.03 -11.13
CA PRO A 325 6.03 16.12 -12.11
C PRO A 325 5.21 17.31 -11.59
N PRO A 326 5.59 18.56 -11.91
CA PRO A 326 4.74 19.72 -11.62
C PRO A 326 3.43 19.63 -12.42
N ASP A 327 2.41 20.34 -11.93
CA ASP A 327 1.12 20.46 -12.63
C ASP A 327 1.24 21.27 -13.92
#